data_AF-A0A5R8XX49-F1
#
_entry.id   AF-A0A5R8XX49-F1
#
_cell.length_a   1.000
_cell.length_b   1.000
_cell.length_c   1.000
_cell.angle_alpha   90.00
_cell.angle_beta   90.00
_cell.angle_gamma   90.00
#
_symmetry.space_group_name_H-M   'P 1'
#
loop_
_entity.id
_entity.type
_entity.pdbx_description
1 polymer ?
#
loop_
_entity_poly.entity_id
_entity_poly.type
_entity_poly.pdbx_seq_one_letter_code
_entity_poly.pdbx_strand_id
1 'polypeptide(L)'
;MIEICRLTKRQVDPSSKKKMPTPLEQIKIFSLAVGHGIGSVDFVECIGEMEDSAYDEMLKSCDEYATFKLGNLSKYFEIEVFPEHARMLVNEMPNCFLKEQFLSLQEGYIVIRKKL
;
A
#
# COMPACT_ATOMS: atom_id res chain seq x y z
N MET A 1 3.10 -13.67 7.74
CA MET A 1 3.00 -12.30 8.28
C MET A 1 2.56 -11.37 7.17
N ILE A 2 1.67 -10.42 7.45
CA ILE A 2 1.13 -9.46 6.47
C ILE A 2 1.75 -8.09 6.75
N GLU A 3 2.34 -7.49 5.72
CA GLU A 3 2.89 -6.14 5.75
C GLU A 3 1.90 -5.15 5.14
N ILE A 4 1.78 -3.99 5.79
CA ILE A 4 0.99 -2.86 5.35
C ILE A 4 1.97 -1.76 4.98
N CYS A 5 2.07 -1.46 3.69
CA CYS A 5 2.96 -0.46 3.14
C CYS A 5 2.16 0.74 2.60
N ARG A 6 2.69 1.95 2.74
CA ARG A 6 2.06 3.18 2.24
C ARG A 6 2.98 3.86 1.24
N LEU A 7 2.39 4.40 0.17
CA LEU A 7 3.11 5.31 -0.72
C LEU A 7 3.55 6.56 0.06
N THR A 8 4.86 6.78 0.16
CA THR A 8 5.41 7.94 0.88
C THR A 8 6.02 8.97 -0.06
N LYS A 9 6.57 8.55 -1.20
CA LYS A 9 7.18 9.44 -2.18
C LYS A 9 6.88 8.95 -3.60
N ARG A 10 6.37 9.84 -4.43
CA ARG A 10 6.20 9.66 -5.88
C ARG A 10 7.14 10.64 -6.58
N GLN A 11 8.27 10.14 -7.09
CA GLN A 11 9.25 10.99 -7.79
C GLN A 11 8.82 11.13 -9.26
N VAL A 12 8.09 12.20 -9.56
CA VAL A 12 7.71 12.56 -10.95
C VAL A 12 8.51 13.74 -11.51
N ASP A 13 9.34 14.38 -10.69
CA ASP A 13 9.92 15.66 -11.12
C ASP A 13 11.43 15.53 -11.42
N PRO A 14 11.84 15.46 -12.70
CA PRO A 14 13.23 15.65 -13.07
C PRO A 14 13.79 17.02 -12.64
N SER A 15 12.94 17.97 -12.24
CA SER A 15 13.32 19.28 -11.68
C SER A 15 13.28 19.38 -10.15
N SER A 16 12.94 18.29 -9.43
CA SER A 16 12.98 18.26 -7.96
C SER A 16 14.41 18.51 -7.46
N LYS A 17 14.66 19.72 -6.96
CA LYS A 17 15.94 20.15 -6.36
C LYS A 17 16.29 19.46 -5.04
N LYS A 18 15.40 18.62 -4.50
CA LYS A 18 15.59 17.92 -3.23
C LYS A 18 16.48 16.68 -3.47
N LYS A 19 17.73 16.72 -3.00
CA LYS A 19 18.63 15.56 -3.04
C LYS A 19 18.03 14.41 -2.25
N MET A 20 17.90 13.26 -2.89
CA MET A 20 17.53 12.00 -2.24
C MET A 20 18.76 11.36 -1.57
N PRO A 21 18.57 10.47 -0.58
CA PRO A 21 19.64 9.58 -0.15
C PRO A 21 20.24 8.83 -1.35
N THR A 22 21.57 8.71 -1.38
CA THR A 22 22.33 8.11 -2.50
C THR A 22 21.79 6.75 -2.96
N PRO A 23 21.37 5.82 -2.08
CA PRO A 23 20.83 4.53 -2.53
C PRO A 23 19.56 4.67 -3.37
N LEU A 24 18.66 5.61 -3.01
CA LEU A 24 17.41 5.81 -3.73
C LEU A 24 17.62 6.51 -5.07
N GLU A 25 18.65 7.37 -5.18
CA GLU A 25 19.04 8.01 -6.43
C GLU A 25 19.59 6.99 -7.45
N GLN A 26 20.39 6.03 -6.98
CA GLN A 26 20.89 4.93 -7.81
C GLN A 26 19.76 4.03 -8.34
N ILE A 27 18.79 3.70 -7.47
CA ILE A 27 17.60 2.92 -7.87
C ILE A 27 16.80 3.69 -8.94
N LYS A 28 16.58 5.00 -8.76
CA LYS A 28 15.90 5.84 -9.76
C LYS A 28 16.62 5.81 -11.12
N ILE A 29 17.95 6.01 -11.13
CA ILE A 29 18.75 6.01 -12.37
C ILE A 29 18.61 4.65 -13.07
N PHE A 30 18.71 3.56 -12.31
CA PHE A 30 18.54 2.21 -12.85
C PHE A 30 17.15 2.02 -13.45
N SER A 31 16.08 2.32 -12.70
CA SER A 31 14.67 2.17 -13.15
C SER A 31 14.38 2.95 -14.44
N LEU A 32 14.88 4.19 -14.54
CA LEU A 32 14.74 5.01 -15.74
C LEU A 32 15.55 4.46 -16.93
N ALA A 33 16.74 3.91 -16.67
CA ALA A 33 17.62 3.36 -17.71
C ALA A 33 17.09 2.04 -18.30
N VAL A 34 16.40 1.21 -17.51
CA VAL A 34 15.84 -0.08 -17.96
C VAL A 34 14.44 0.05 -18.57
N GLY A 35 13.88 1.25 -18.67
CA GLY A 35 12.56 1.49 -19.26
C GLY A 35 11.38 1.10 -18.36
N HIS A 36 11.61 0.85 -17.07
CA HIS A 36 10.52 0.66 -16.11
C HIS A 36 9.92 2.00 -15.72
N GLY A 37 8.87 2.40 -16.43
CA GLY A 37 8.06 3.57 -16.13
C GLY A 37 8.57 4.83 -16.82
N ILE A 38 7.83 5.30 -17.83
CA ILE A 38 7.94 6.68 -18.28
C ILE A 38 7.43 7.56 -17.13
N GLY A 39 8.36 8.07 -16.31
CA GLY A 39 8.16 9.30 -15.55
C GLY A 39 7.78 9.20 -14.08
N SER A 40 7.59 8.04 -13.45
CA SER A 40 7.37 7.99 -11.99
C SER A 40 7.93 6.73 -11.32
N VAL A 41 8.66 6.96 -10.23
CA VAL A 41 9.09 5.89 -9.29
C VAL A 41 8.35 6.12 -7.98
N ASP A 42 7.55 5.14 -7.60
CA ASP A 42 6.83 5.10 -6.34
C ASP A 42 7.68 4.40 -5.27
N PHE A 43 7.84 5.08 -4.13
CA PHE A 43 8.48 4.52 -2.96
C PHE A 43 7.42 4.25 -1.91
N VAL A 44 7.30 2.97 -1.54
CA VAL A 44 6.43 2.51 -0.47
C VAL A 44 7.25 2.17 0.78
N GLU A 45 6.77 2.56 1.94
CA GLU A 45 7.38 2.23 3.24
C GLU A 45 6.42 1.33 4.03
N CYS A 46 6.97 0.31 4.71
CA CYS A 46 6.19 -0.52 5.63
C CYS A 46 5.84 0.30 6.87
N ILE A 47 4.55 0.49 7.12
CA ILE A 47 4.01 1.30 8.22
C ILE A 47 3.41 0.46 9.33
N GLY A 48 3.27 -0.85 9.12
CA GLY A 48 2.77 -1.77 10.11
C GLY A 48 2.79 -3.21 9.61
N GLU A 49 2.72 -4.13 10.56
CA GLU A 49 2.63 -5.56 10.31
C GLU A 49 1.47 -6.14 11.10
N MET A 50 0.91 -7.23 10.60
CA MET A 50 -0.11 -8.00 11.29
C MET A 50 0.06 -9.50 11.04
N GLU A 51 -0.30 -10.29 12.03
CA GLU A 51 -0.30 -11.74 11.90
C GLU A 51 -1.38 -12.20 10.93
N ASP A 52 -1.13 -13.30 10.21
CA ASP A 52 -2.10 -13.89 9.30
C ASP A 52 -3.42 -14.23 10.02
N SER A 53 -3.33 -14.80 11.22
CA SER A 53 -4.50 -15.13 12.03
C SER A 53 -5.32 -13.88 12.41
N ALA A 54 -4.66 -12.77 12.76
CA ALA A 54 -5.33 -11.51 13.09
C ALA A 54 -6.02 -10.90 11.87
N TYR A 55 -5.43 -11.04 10.67
CA TYR A 55 -6.06 -10.61 9.43
C TYR A 55 -7.28 -11.48 9.07
N ASP A 56 -7.14 -12.79 9.19
CA ASP A 56 -8.23 -13.74 8.93
C ASP A 56 -9.39 -13.56 9.91
N GLU A 57 -9.12 -13.24 11.18
CA GLU A 57 -10.13 -12.88 12.17
C GLU A 57 -10.82 -11.56 11.83
N MET A 58 -10.05 -10.54 11.42
CA MET A 58 -10.60 -9.25 10.99
C MET A 58 -11.55 -9.42 9.80
N LEU A 59 -11.17 -10.22 8.80
CA LEU A 59 -12.02 -10.49 7.63
C LEU A 59 -13.37 -11.11 7.98
N LYS A 60 -13.46 -11.93 9.03
CA LYS A 60 -14.73 -12.54 9.48
C LYS A 60 -15.72 -11.52 10.04
N SER A 61 -15.23 -10.35 10.44
CA SER A 61 -16.02 -9.25 10.98
C SER A 61 -16.30 -8.14 9.96
N CYS A 62 -15.89 -8.33 8.70
CA CYS A 62 -16.12 -7.41 7.61
C CYS A 62 -17.44 -7.71 6.88
N ASP A 63 -18.01 -6.68 6.28
CA ASP A 63 -19.15 -6.84 5.36
C ASP A 63 -18.67 -7.28 3.95
N GLU A 64 -19.61 -7.36 3.00
CA GLU A 64 -19.43 -8.01 1.70
C GLU A 64 -18.30 -7.40 0.85
N TYR A 65 -18.25 -6.07 0.71
CA TYR A 65 -17.23 -5.42 -0.11
C TYR A 65 -15.85 -5.49 0.54
N ALA A 66 -15.77 -5.29 1.86
CA ALA A 66 -14.52 -5.43 2.60
C ALA A 66 -13.98 -6.87 2.52
N THR A 67 -14.83 -7.87 2.68
CA THR A 67 -14.47 -9.29 2.51
C THR A 67 -13.98 -9.58 1.10
N PHE A 68 -14.69 -9.09 0.08
CA PHE A 68 -14.30 -9.27 -1.32
C PHE A 68 -12.93 -8.63 -1.62
N LYS A 69 -12.75 -7.36 -1.27
CA LYS A 69 -11.55 -6.59 -1.64
C LYS A 69 -10.33 -7.05 -0.85
N LEU A 70 -10.45 -7.24 0.46
CA LEU A 70 -9.34 -7.61 1.35
C LEU A 70 -9.06 -9.12 1.32
N GLY A 71 -10.08 -9.96 1.08
CA GLY A 71 -9.92 -11.41 0.93
C GLY A 71 -9.12 -11.81 -0.31
N ASN A 72 -9.05 -10.93 -1.33
CA ASN A 72 -8.19 -11.09 -2.50
C ASN A 72 -6.70 -11.23 -2.15
N LEU A 73 -6.26 -10.78 -0.97
CA LEU A 73 -4.89 -10.98 -0.49
C LEU A 73 -4.48 -12.47 -0.49
N SER A 74 -5.40 -13.37 -0.17
CA SER A 74 -5.15 -14.82 -0.17
C SER A 74 -4.86 -15.39 -1.57
N LYS A 75 -5.38 -14.73 -2.60
CA LYS A 75 -5.27 -15.16 -4.00
C LYS A 75 -4.08 -14.51 -4.71
N TYR A 76 -3.85 -13.22 -4.47
CA TYR A 76 -2.86 -12.43 -5.20
C TYR A 76 -1.58 -12.18 -4.40
N PHE A 77 -1.55 -12.51 -3.11
CA PHE A 77 -0.44 -12.26 -2.17
C PHE A 77 -0.09 -10.79 -1.95
N GLU A 78 -0.62 -9.90 -2.79
CA GLU A 78 -0.49 -8.45 -2.70
C GLU A 78 -1.77 -7.80 -3.25
N ILE A 79 -2.27 -6.76 -2.57
CA ILE A 79 -3.39 -5.95 -3.02
C ILE A 79 -3.12 -4.46 -2.79
N GLU A 80 -3.62 -3.64 -3.71
CA GLU A 80 -3.58 -2.18 -3.62
C GLU A 80 -4.95 -1.60 -3.23
N VAL A 81 -4.92 -0.67 -2.28
CA VAL A 81 -6.08 0.07 -1.79
C VAL A 81 -5.86 1.56 -2.03
N PHE A 82 -6.56 2.08 -3.03
CA PHE A 82 -6.65 3.51 -3.38
C PHE A 82 -7.69 4.23 -2.50
N PRO A 83 -7.63 5.59 -2.39
CA PRO A 83 -8.54 6.38 -1.55
C PRO A 83 -10.04 6.13 -1.77
N GLU A 84 -10.46 5.87 -3.01
CA GLU A 84 -11.83 5.50 -3.35
C GLU A 84 -12.26 4.18 -2.72
N HIS A 85 -11.40 3.17 -2.73
CA HIS A 85 -11.66 1.88 -2.10
C HIS A 85 -11.60 2.00 -0.57
N ALA A 86 -10.61 2.74 -0.04
CA ALA A 86 -10.47 2.99 1.39
C ALA A 86 -11.73 3.60 2.01
N ARG A 87 -12.35 4.58 1.34
CA ARG A 87 -13.60 5.20 1.81
C ARG A 87 -14.76 4.21 1.94
N MET A 88 -14.86 3.25 1.03
CA MET A 88 -15.86 2.19 1.11
C MET A 88 -15.53 1.21 2.25
N LEU A 89 -14.27 0.79 2.33
CA LEU A 89 -13.77 -0.16 3.34
C LEU A 89 -13.99 0.33 4.77
N VAL A 90 -13.80 1.62 5.04
CA VAL A 90 -13.97 2.19 6.39
C VAL A 90 -15.36 1.90 6.99
N ASN A 91 -16.41 1.86 6.18
CA ASN A 91 -17.77 1.62 6.68
C ASN A 91 -18.06 0.14 6.94
N GLU A 92 -17.29 -0.76 6.32
CA GLU A 92 -17.52 -2.21 6.30
C GLU A 92 -16.47 -2.99 7.11
N MET A 93 -15.63 -2.28 7.88
CA MET A 93 -14.55 -2.86 8.66
C MET A 93 -14.72 -2.58 10.16
N PRO A 94 -14.27 -3.51 11.02
CA PRO A 94 -14.16 -3.26 12.45
C PRO A 94 -13.15 -2.14 12.74
N ASN A 95 -13.21 -1.57 13.94
CA ASN A 95 -12.19 -0.62 14.39
C ASN A 95 -10.87 -1.34 14.64
N CYS A 96 -9.88 -1.08 13.78
CA CYS A 96 -8.56 -1.69 13.83
C CYS A 96 -7.51 -0.76 13.20
N PHE A 97 -6.23 -1.08 13.39
CA PHE A 97 -5.10 -0.34 12.80
C PHE A 97 -5.27 -0.09 11.29
N LEU A 98 -5.69 -1.12 10.53
CA LEU A 98 -5.83 -0.99 9.09
C LEU A 98 -6.93 0.01 8.69
N LYS A 99 -8.04 0.05 9.45
CA LYS A 99 -9.10 1.04 9.26
C LYS A 99 -8.62 2.46 9.55
N GLU A 100 -7.78 2.65 10.57
CA GLU A 100 -7.15 3.95 10.85
C GLU A 100 -6.26 4.41 9.69
N GLN A 101 -5.51 3.48 9.08
CA GLN A 101 -4.71 3.79 7.90
C GLN A 101 -5.60 4.21 6.71
N PHE A 102 -6.70 3.51 6.47
CA PHE A 102 -7.67 3.86 5.42
C PHE A 102 -8.36 5.22 5.66
N LEU A 103 -8.72 5.54 6.91
CA LEU A 103 -9.26 6.85 7.27
C LEU A 103 -8.29 7.99 6.96
N SER A 104 -6.98 7.75 7.11
CA SER A 104 -5.94 8.74 6.85
C SER A 104 -5.50 8.82 5.38
N LEU A 105 -6.05 7.98 4.49
CA LEU A 105 -5.61 7.87 3.10
C LEU A 105 -6.37 8.85 2.18
N GLN A 106 -5.82 10.06 2.03
CA GLN A 106 -6.38 11.09 1.14
C GLN A 106 -5.87 10.98 -0.31
N GLU A 107 -4.62 10.57 -0.50
CA GLU A 107 -3.95 10.43 -1.79
C GLU A 107 -3.01 9.20 -1.81
N GLY A 108 -2.57 8.79 -3.00
CA GLY A 108 -1.67 7.65 -3.17
C GLY A 108 -2.39 6.30 -3.06
N TYR A 109 -1.77 5.34 -2.40
CA TYR A 109 -2.35 4.01 -2.11
C TYR A 109 -1.65 3.35 -0.92
N ILE A 110 -2.32 2.34 -0.37
CA ILE A 110 -1.76 1.37 0.58
C ILE A 110 -1.62 0.03 -0.12
N VAL A 111 -0.47 -0.61 0.05
CA VAL A 111 -0.21 -1.98 -0.38
C VAL A 111 -0.33 -2.89 0.84
N ILE A 112 -1.12 -3.95 0.74
CA ILE A 112 -1.17 -5.00 1.73
C ILE A 112 -0.56 -6.23 1.07
N ARG A 113 0.50 -6.79 1.65
CA ARG A 113 1.20 -7.93 1.07
C ARG A 113 1.50 -9.00 2.10
N LYS A 114 1.41 -10.25 1.68
CA LYS A 114 1.72 -11.42 2.49
C LYS A 114 3.18 -11.81 2.27
N LYS A 115 3.98 -11.81 3.35
CA LYS A 115 5.33 -12.41 3.31
C LYS A 115 5.18 -13.90 3.02
N LEU A 116 5.86 -14.36 1.98
CA LEU A 116 6.01 -15.77 1.61
C LEU A 116 7.02 -16.46 2.53
#